data_AF-A0A1G2HUH4-F1
#
_entry.id   AF-A0A1G2HUH4-F1
#
_cell.length_a   1.000
_cell.length_b   1.000
_cell.length_c   1.000
_cell.angle_alpha   90.00
_cell.angle_beta   90.00
_cell.angle_gamma   90.00
#
_symmetry.space_group_name_H-M   'P 1'
#
loop_
_entity.id
_entity.type
_entity.pdbx_description
1 polymer ?
#
loop_
_entity_poly.entity_id
_entity_poly.type
_entity_poly.pdbx_seq_one_letter_code
_entity_poly.pdbx_strand_id
1 'polypeptide(L)'
;MTREINPLESVPEGIGKTQEKGQEEITRLLNRSEGQFSPELQKTLEKIDFAKLRQLFLDIALRFGIYEDDLNFLDKKRIFGSAVRSVDSYYDLENNIIMITQDKANISHYEARLKLKDNTGLVGDEKMLEVLNREKKAMIETYGSVDLSTLQTLVHEEVHAISKHICKSLYEQNVDKWTDVWLRVHQSGYRRNNIYKKQLNAEFYPAPLMESEKFLKVFMVLNEAVVEKLAREIMLKYLENSGWPREEASVFEETVKNKSKPLSYAREVYLLEAIIKKLSQKTKKSEESVWQIFIKGLLEGEKFDRPEERKIFEKNFSPNFLKELSNLSTWPSWHSKRHESIEELKAFMERYKL
;
A
#
# COMPACT_ATOMS: atom_id res chain seq x y z
N MET A 1 -26.19 24.81 -4.55
CA MET A 1 -25.96 23.95 -3.38
C MET A 1 -25.88 22.51 -3.87
N THR A 2 -24.70 21.93 -3.93
CA THR A 2 -24.54 20.48 -4.17
C THR A 2 -24.90 19.75 -2.88
N ARG A 3 -25.95 18.91 -2.90
CA ARG A 3 -26.21 17.99 -1.79
C ARG A 3 -25.02 17.03 -1.68
N GLU A 4 -24.29 17.07 -0.58
CA GLU A 4 -23.46 15.93 -0.20
C GLU A 4 -24.40 14.75 0.05
N ILE A 5 -24.26 13.70 -0.76
CA ILE A 5 -24.95 12.44 -0.49
C ILE A 5 -24.24 11.83 0.72
N ASN A 6 -24.90 11.83 1.88
CA ASN A 6 -24.39 11.22 3.10
C ASN A 6 -24.28 9.69 2.89
N PRO A 7 -23.09 9.07 2.74
CA PRO A 7 -22.96 7.66 2.33
C PRO A 7 -23.25 6.66 3.46
N LEU A 8 -24.00 7.09 4.48
CA LEU A 8 -24.34 6.36 5.70
C LEU A 8 -25.85 6.09 5.81
N GLU A 9 -26.72 6.79 5.06
CA GLU A 9 -28.17 6.76 5.28
C GLU A 9 -28.92 5.65 4.50
N SER A 10 -28.24 4.87 3.66
CA SER A 10 -28.77 3.58 3.16
C SER A 10 -27.64 2.61 2.85
N VAL A 11 -27.49 1.61 3.72
CA VAL A 11 -26.64 0.44 3.49
C VAL A 11 -27.51 -0.66 2.89
N PRO A 12 -27.26 -1.15 1.66
CA PRO A 12 -28.05 -2.23 1.08
C PRO A 12 -27.81 -3.57 1.81
N GLU A 13 -28.80 -4.47 1.81
CA GLU A 13 -28.84 -5.75 2.54
C GLU A 13 -27.81 -6.82 2.10
N GLY A 14 -26.75 -6.43 1.38
CA GLY A 14 -25.74 -7.35 0.82
C GLY A 14 -24.53 -7.65 1.72
N ILE A 15 -24.13 -6.73 2.61
CA ILE A 15 -22.78 -6.72 3.23
C ILE A 15 -22.38 -8.02 3.95
N GLY A 16 -23.33 -8.77 4.51
CA GLY A 16 -23.05 -10.08 5.12
C GLY A 16 -22.34 -11.05 4.16
N LYS A 17 -22.72 -11.05 2.87
CA LYS A 17 -22.07 -11.87 1.83
C LYS A 17 -20.64 -11.45 1.51
N THR A 18 -20.23 -10.22 1.84
CA THR A 18 -18.81 -9.81 1.75
C THR A 18 -18.02 -10.41 2.90
N GLN A 19 -18.57 -10.39 4.12
CA GLN A 19 -17.91 -10.94 5.30
C GLN A 19 -17.79 -12.47 5.21
N GLU A 20 -18.82 -13.15 4.72
CA GLU A 20 -18.78 -14.58 4.40
C GLU A 20 -17.67 -14.89 3.40
N LYS A 21 -17.59 -14.18 2.26
CA LYS A 21 -16.53 -14.36 1.26
C LYS A 21 -15.12 -14.08 1.78
N GLY A 22 -14.97 -13.10 2.66
CA GLY A 22 -13.66 -12.83 3.29
C GLY A 22 -13.26 -13.95 4.27
N GLN A 23 -14.22 -14.50 5.00
CA GLN A 23 -14.00 -15.66 5.85
C GLN A 23 -13.74 -16.94 5.01
N GLU A 24 -14.39 -17.11 3.85
CA GLU A 24 -14.08 -18.15 2.87
C GLU A 24 -12.65 -18.02 2.33
N GLU A 25 -12.19 -16.81 1.98
CA GLU A 25 -10.82 -16.59 1.50
C GLU A 25 -9.78 -16.87 2.58
N ILE A 26 -10.00 -16.40 3.82
CA ILE A 26 -9.14 -16.74 4.97
C ILE A 26 -9.13 -18.25 5.24
N THR A 27 -10.28 -18.92 5.13
CA THR A 27 -10.38 -20.38 5.29
C THR A 27 -9.66 -21.10 4.14
N ARG A 28 -9.78 -20.62 2.91
CA ARG A 28 -9.05 -21.12 1.72
C ARG A 28 -7.55 -20.92 1.85
N LEU A 29 -7.10 -19.79 2.41
CA LEU A 29 -5.71 -19.49 2.74
C LEU A 29 -5.13 -20.47 3.76
N LEU A 30 -5.84 -20.70 4.87
CA LEU A 30 -5.43 -21.63 5.93
C LEU A 30 -5.38 -23.09 5.45
N ASN A 31 -6.29 -23.49 4.55
CA ASN A 31 -6.39 -24.85 4.01
C ASN A 31 -5.44 -25.14 2.82
N ARG A 32 -4.48 -24.25 2.50
CA ARG A 32 -3.46 -24.51 1.47
C ARG A 32 -2.50 -25.60 1.92
N SER A 33 -1.92 -26.34 0.98
CA SER A 33 -0.88 -27.36 1.26
C SER A 33 0.39 -26.77 1.91
N GLU A 34 0.64 -25.48 1.71
CA GLU A 34 1.73 -24.72 2.31
C GLU A 34 1.30 -24.05 3.65
N GLY A 35 0.04 -24.21 4.07
CA GLY A 35 -0.53 -23.56 5.26
C GLY A 35 -0.58 -22.03 5.16
N GLN A 36 -0.51 -21.37 6.31
CA GLN A 36 -0.49 -19.90 6.43
C GLN A 36 0.83 -19.30 5.89
N PHE A 37 1.95 -20.01 6.07
CA PHE A 37 3.31 -19.59 5.70
C PHE A 37 4.17 -20.79 5.35
N SER A 38 5.12 -20.60 4.43
CA SER A 38 6.29 -21.48 4.32
C SER A 38 7.15 -21.45 5.60
N PRO A 39 7.89 -22.54 5.89
CA PRO A 39 8.77 -22.61 7.07
C PRO A 39 9.79 -21.47 7.15
N GLU A 40 10.24 -20.96 6.00
CA GLU A 40 11.20 -19.86 5.89
C GLU A 40 10.57 -18.55 6.36
N LEU A 41 9.41 -18.18 5.81
CA LEU A 41 8.66 -17.00 6.26
C LEU A 41 8.23 -17.14 7.72
N GLN A 42 7.84 -18.33 8.19
CA GLN A 42 7.54 -18.56 9.60
C GLN A 42 8.73 -18.24 10.51
N LYS A 43 9.94 -18.72 10.17
CA LYS A 43 11.18 -18.40 10.91
C LYS A 43 11.47 -16.91 10.92
N THR A 44 11.27 -16.21 9.79
CA THR A 44 11.43 -14.75 9.73
C THR A 44 10.45 -14.06 10.68
N LEU A 45 9.17 -14.42 10.64
CA LEU A 45 8.13 -13.83 11.51
C LEU A 45 8.35 -14.15 13.00
N GLU A 46 9.07 -15.24 13.33
CA GLU A 46 9.43 -15.58 14.73
C GLU A 46 10.58 -14.75 15.28
N LYS A 47 11.36 -14.06 14.43
CA LYS A 47 12.37 -13.08 14.85
C LYS A 47 11.80 -11.68 15.13
N ILE A 48 10.53 -11.45 14.79
CA ILE A 48 9.91 -10.12 14.86
C ILE A 48 9.23 -9.93 16.22
N ASP A 49 9.63 -8.88 16.93
CA ASP A 49 8.94 -8.42 18.14
C ASP A 49 7.69 -7.62 17.74
N PHE A 50 6.59 -8.33 17.55
CA PHE A 50 5.29 -7.76 17.22
C PHE A 50 4.74 -6.83 18.30
N ALA A 51 5.04 -7.08 19.59
CA ALA A 51 4.58 -6.22 20.68
C ALA A 51 5.28 -4.85 20.58
N LYS A 52 6.58 -4.85 20.30
CA LYS A 52 7.34 -3.63 20.07
C LYS A 52 6.94 -2.90 18.79
N LEU A 53 6.72 -3.61 17.67
CA LEU A 53 6.18 -2.99 16.45
C LEU A 53 4.86 -2.28 16.76
N ARG A 54 3.90 -2.99 17.39
CA ARG A 54 2.61 -2.42 17.78
C ARG A 54 2.76 -1.16 18.64
N GLN A 55 3.70 -1.15 19.58
CA GLN A 55 3.99 0.05 20.38
C GLN A 55 4.50 1.21 19.52
N LEU A 56 5.42 0.98 18.57
CA LEU A 56 5.92 2.03 17.69
C LEU A 56 4.83 2.61 16.78
N PHE A 57 3.91 1.77 16.30
CA PHE A 57 2.74 2.20 15.55
C PHE A 57 1.77 3.00 16.42
N LEU A 58 1.51 2.56 17.66
CA LEU A 58 0.69 3.27 18.64
C LEU A 58 1.29 4.63 19.04
N ASP A 59 2.61 4.70 19.25
CA ASP A 59 3.36 5.93 19.54
C ASP A 59 3.34 6.95 18.39
N ILE A 60 2.97 6.53 17.17
CA ILE A 60 2.68 7.43 16.05
C ILE A 60 1.21 7.86 16.10
N ALA A 61 0.29 6.89 16.20
CA ALA A 61 -1.15 7.11 16.24
C ALA A 61 -1.61 8.07 17.35
N LEU A 62 -1.06 7.92 18.56
CA LEU A 62 -1.38 8.74 19.74
C LEU A 62 -1.07 10.23 19.56
N ARG A 63 -0.09 10.59 18.72
CA ARG A 63 0.23 12.01 18.42
C ARG A 63 -0.91 12.73 17.69
N PHE A 64 -1.80 11.96 17.07
CA PHE A 64 -2.95 12.43 16.30
C PHE A 64 -4.28 12.10 16.96
N GLY A 65 -4.27 11.60 18.20
CA GLY A 65 -5.49 11.24 18.95
C GLY A 65 -6.15 9.94 18.52
N ILE A 66 -5.41 9.05 17.84
CA ILE A 66 -5.87 7.69 17.51
C ILE A 66 -5.37 6.76 18.63
N TYR A 67 -6.30 6.08 19.29
CA TYR A 67 -6.02 5.22 20.44
C TYR A 67 -5.86 3.75 20.03
N GLU A 68 -5.49 2.90 20.99
CA GLU A 68 -5.20 1.48 20.76
C GLU A 68 -6.37 0.70 20.16
N ASP A 69 -7.61 0.99 20.59
CA ASP A 69 -8.84 0.35 20.10
C ASP A 69 -9.20 0.76 18.66
N ASP A 70 -8.73 1.93 18.21
CA ASP A 70 -8.92 2.45 16.84
C ASP A 70 -7.76 2.04 15.90
N LEU A 71 -6.68 1.47 16.44
CA LEU A 71 -5.49 1.10 15.69
C LEU A 71 -5.65 -0.28 15.03
N ASN A 72 -5.87 -0.30 13.73
CA ASN A 72 -5.93 -1.53 12.91
C ASN A 72 -4.53 -2.12 12.65
N PHE A 73 -3.84 -2.51 13.74
CA PHE A 73 -2.56 -3.21 13.69
C PHE A 73 -2.77 -4.72 13.53
N LEU A 74 -2.02 -5.36 12.64
CA LEU A 74 -2.20 -6.74 12.21
C LEU A 74 -1.15 -7.67 12.82
N ASP A 75 -1.62 -8.59 13.68
CA ASP A 75 -0.75 -9.59 14.29
C ASP A 75 -0.36 -10.72 13.30
N LYS A 76 0.54 -11.60 13.74
CA LYS A 76 0.96 -12.79 12.97
C LYS A 76 -0.20 -13.67 12.47
N LYS A 77 -1.42 -13.59 13.03
CA LYS A 77 -2.59 -14.36 12.55
C LYS A 77 -3.27 -13.72 11.33
N ARG A 78 -2.93 -12.47 11.01
CA ARG A 78 -3.48 -11.70 9.87
C ARG A 78 -2.47 -11.55 8.72
N ILE A 79 -1.27 -12.10 8.85
CA ILE A 79 -0.27 -12.17 7.78
C ILE A 79 -0.39 -13.53 7.09
N PHE A 80 -0.19 -13.59 5.78
CA PHE A 80 -0.23 -14.82 4.98
C PHE A 80 0.85 -14.79 3.89
N GLY A 81 1.35 -15.97 3.50
CA GLY A 81 2.23 -16.10 2.36
C GLY A 81 1.49 -16.07 1.01
N SER A 82 1.94 -15.24 0.04
CA SER A 82 1.51 -15.34 -1.36
C SER A 82 2.38 -16.34 -2.14
N ALA A 83 1.80 -16.96 -3.17
CA ALA A 83 2.50 -17.94 -4.00
C ALA A 83 3.24 -17.24 -5.16
N VAL A 84 4.34 -17.87 -5.60
CA VAL A 84 5.30 -17.51 -6.69
C VAL A 84 4.77 -16.67 -7.86
N ARG A 85 3.50 -16.83 -8.25
CA ARG A 85 2.92 -16.26 -9.48
C ARG A 85 1.84 -15.19 -9.25
N SER A 86 1.57 -14.81 -8.00
CA SER A 86 0.48 -13.90 -7.65
C SER A 86 0.94 -12.72 -6.79
N VAL A 87 1.20 -11.59 -7.49
CA VAL A 87 1.36 -10.22 -6.95
C VAL A 87 2.57 -10.04 -6.00
N ASP A 88 3.23 -8.88 -6.10
CA ASP A 88 4.14 -8.40 -5.03
C ASP A 88 3.38 -8.33 -3.70
N SER A 89 4.11 -8.33 -2.57
CA SER A 89 3.50 -8.17 -1.25
C SER A 89 2.53 -7.00 -1.21
N TYR A 90 1.39 -7.19 -0.54
CA TYR A 90 0.34 -6.19 -0.45
C TYR A 90 -0.54 -6.38 0.77
N TYR A 91 -1.05 -5.28 1.29
CA TYR A 91 -2.13 -5.27 2.24
C TYR A 91 -3.50 -5.36 1.55
N ASP A 92 -4.28 -6.38 1.90
CA ASP A 92 -5.61 -6.62 1.39
C ASP A 92 -6.67 -5.87 2.20
N LEU A 93 -7.23 -4.82 1.59
CA LEU A 93 -8.27 -3.96 2.16
C LEU A 93 -9.59 -4.69 2.41
N GLU A 94 -9.89 -5.73 1.61
CA GLU A 94 -11.15 -6.47 1.67
C GLU A 94 -11.16 -7.44 2.84
N ASN A 95 -10.06 -8.18 2.97
CA ASN A 95 -9.93 -9.26 3.93
C ASN A 95 -9.26 -8.83 5.23
N ASN A 96 -8.69 -7.61 5.27
CA ASN A 96 -7.89 -7.05 6.37
C ASN A 96 -6.74 -8.01 6.77
N ILE A 97 -5.92 -8.37 5.78
CA ILE A 97 -4.77 -9.28 5.91
C ILE A 97 -3.57 -8.76 5.11
N ILE A 98 -2.36 -9.09 5.53
CA ILE A 98 -1.14 -8.77 4.79
C ILE A 98 -0.67 -10.01 4.03
N MET A 99 -0.49 -9.88 2.71
CA MET A 99 0.08 -10.90 1.85
C MET A 99 1.56 -10.62 1.62
N ILE A 100 2.44 -11.56 2.00
CA ILE A 100 3.90 -11.45 1.82
C ILE A 100 4.37 -12.43 0.75
N THR A 101 5.07 -11.95 -0.29
CA THR A 101 5.68 -12.82 -1.32
C THR A 101 6.78 -13.71 -0.71
N GLN A 102 6.57 -15.02 -0.73
CA GLN A 102 7.41 -15.98 0.00
C GLN A 102 8.75 -16.28 -0.67
N ASP A 103 8.82 -16.23 -2.01
CA ASP A 103 10.01 -16.66 -2.77
C ASP A 103 11.24 -15.75 -2.57
N LYS A 104 11.03 -14.49 -2.19
CA LYS A 104 12.12 -13.56 -1.80
C LYS A 104 12.93 -14.11 -0.62
N ALA A 105 12.30 -14.92 0.24
CA ALA A 105 12.95 -15.67 1.33
C ALA A 105 13.33 -17.12 0.99
N ASN A 106 12.73 -17.72 -0.05
CA ASN A 106 12.69 -19.18 -0.19
C ASN A 106 13.24 -19.74 -1.51
N ILE A 107 14.50 -19.41 -1.83
CA ILE A 107 15.23 -20.02 -2.96
C ILE A 107 15.24 -21.55 -2.86
N SER A 108 15.30 -22.12 -1.65
CA SER A 108 15.23 -23.56 -1.39
C SER A 108 13.95 -24.24 -1.91
N HIS A 109 12.78 -23.60 -1.78
CA HIS A 109 11.52 -24.12 -2.31
C HIS A 109 11.47 -24.02 -3.85
N TYR A 110 12.08 -22.96 -4.42
CA TYR A 110 12.23 -22.84 -5.86
C TYR A 110 13.19 -23.91 -6.42
N GLU A 111 14.33 -24.16 -5.76
CA GLU A 111 15.26 -25.25 -6.08
C GLU A 111 14.61 -26.63 -5.94
N ALA A 112 13.73 -26.84 -4.96
CA ALA A 112 12.93 -28.06 -4.84
C ALA A 112 11.95 -28.21 -6.02
N ARG A 113 11.27 -27.13 -6.43
CA ARG A 113 10.42 -27.12 -7.63
C ARG A 113 11.19 -27.33 -8.94
N LEU A 114 12.41 -26.83 -9.07
CA LEU A 114 13.31 -27.12 -10.19
C LEU A 114 13.72 -28.60 -10.25
N LYS A 115 13.88 -29.25 -9.08
CA LYS A 115 14.20 -30.68 -8.96
C LYS A 115 13.00 -31.58 -9.25
N LEU A 116 11.76 -31.09 -9.09
CA LEU A 116 10.51 -31.75 -9.53
C LEU A 116 10.32 -31.67 -11.05
N LYS A 117 11.38 -31.98 -11.83
CA LYS A 117 11.46 -31.79 -13.29
C LYS A 117 10.58 -32.75 -14.10
N ASP A 118 9.86 -33.67 -13.44
CA ASP A 118 9.02 -34.69 -14.08
C ASP A 118 7.51 -34.41 -13.95
N ASN A 119 6.80 -34.71 -15.06
CA ASN A 119 5.36 -34.97 -15.18
C ASN A 119 4.34 -33.82 -15.11
N THR A 120 4.70 -32.54 -14.89
CA THR A 120 3.70 -31.43 -14.93
C THR A 120 3.88 -30.42 -16.07
N GLY A 121 4.97 -30.46 -16.83
CA GLY A 121 5.24 -29.51 -17.92
C GLY A 121 5.50 -28.05 -17.48
N LEU A 122 5.46 -27.78 -16.17
CA LEU A 122 5.78 -26.47 -15.59
C LEU A 122 7.30 -26.29 -15.56
N VAL A 123 7.84 -25.68 -16.61
CA VAL A 123 9.27 -25.34 -16.71
C VAL A 123 9.66 -24.44 -15.53
N GLY A 124 10.45 -24.98 -14.61
CA GLY A 124 11.35 -24.18 -13.78
C GLY A 124 12.51 -23.73 -14.65
N ASP A 125 12.55 -22.44 -14.98
CA ASP A 125 13.57 -21.84 -15.84
C ASP A 125 14.83 -21.53 -15.02
N GLU A 126 15.99 -21.98 -15.49
CA GLU A 126 17.30 -21.68 -14.89
C GLU A 126 17.54 -20.15 -14.84
N LYS A 127 16.99 -19.40 -15.81
CA LYS A 127 17.02 -17.92 -15.80
C LYS A 127 16.27 -17.33 -14.61
N MET A 128 15.20 -17.98 -14.14
CA MET A 128 14.45 -17.50 -12.98
C MET A 128 15.23 -17.74 -11.69
N LEU A 129 15.98 -18.85 -11.57
CA LEU A 129 16.91 -19.04 -10.45
C LEU A 129 18.02 -17.97 -10.44
N GLU A 130 18.52 -17.58 -11.63
CA GLU A 130 19.47 -16.46 -11.77
C GLU A 130 18.84 -15.11 -11.36
N VAL A 131 17.55 -14.89 -11.65
CA VAL A 131 16.80 -13.71 -11.16
C VAL A 131 16.66 -13.74 -9.63
N LEU A 132 16.16 -14.83 -9.03
CA LEU A 132 16.00 -14.94 -7.57
C LEU A 132 17.32 -14.73 -6.81
N ASN A 133 18.42 -15.30 -7.32
CA ASN A 133 19.74 -15.12 -6.69
C ASN A 133 20.23 -13.66 -6.77
N ARG A 134 19.97 -12.96 -7.89
CA ARG A 134 20.27 -11.52 -8.02
C ARG A 134 19.40 -10.67 -7.10
N GLU A 135 18.11 -10.97 -7.00
CA GLU A 135 17.18 -10.28 -6.11
C GLU A 135 17.56 -10.47 -4.63
N LYS A 136 17.85 -11.71 -4.20
CA LYS A 136 18.35 -12.00 -2.85
C LYS A 136 19.64 -11.25 -2.54
N LYS A 137 20.59 -11.22 -3.48
CA LYS A 137 21.84 -10.46 -3.32
C LYS A 137 21.55 -8.96 -3.15
N ALA A 138 20.71 -8.39 -4.01
CA ALA A 138 20.31 -6.98 -3.91
C ALA A 138 19.59 -6.67 -2.58
N MET A 139 18.77 -7.58 -2.06
CA MET A 139 18.13 -7.43 -0.74
C MET A 139 19.16 -7.39 0.39
N ILE A 140 20.15 -8.28 0.38
CA ILE A 140 21.23 -8.29 1.39
C ILE A 140 22.05 -7.00 1.29
N GLU A 141 22.38 -6.54 0.07
CA GLU A 141 23.15 -5.31 -0.16
C GLU A 141 22.37 -4.02 0.22
N THR A 142 21.04 -4.06 0.21
CA THR A 142 20.16 -2.89 0.48
C THR A 142 19.63 -2.85 1.92
N TYR A 143 19.24 -4.01 2.46
CA TYR A 143 18.56 -4.13 3.76
C TYR A 143 19.43 -4.82 4.82
N GLY A 144 20.62 -5.33 4.48
CA GLY A 144 21.49 -6.10 5.38
C GLY A 144 21.16 -7.59 5.44
N SER A 145 19.89 -7.96 5.38
CA SER A 145 19.46 -9.35 5.24
C SER A 145 18.12 -9.49 4.53
N VAL A 146 17.82 -10.72 4.12
CA VAL A 146 16.52 -11.09 3.57
C VAL A 146 15.42 -10.93 4.61
N ASP A 147 15.71 -11.27 5.87
CA ASP A 147 14.76 -11.10 6.99
C ASP A 147 14.45 -9.62 7.25
N LEU A 148 15.44 -8.72 7.16
CA LEU A 148 15.21 -7.27 7.24
C LEU A 148 14.44 -6.73 6.03
N SER A 149 14.69 -7.26 4.82
CA SER A 149 13.89 -6.91 3.65
C SER A 149 12.43 -7.34 3.81
N THR A 150 12.18 -8.52 4.38
CA THR A 150 10.83 -9.01 4.70
C THR A 150 10.18 -8.19 5.79
N LEU A 151 10.92 -7.80 6.83
CA LEU A 151 10.43 -6.93 7.90
C LEU A 151 10.11 -5.51 7.39
N GLN A 152 10.96 -4.88 6.56
CA GLN A 152 10.62 -3.60 5.90
C GLN A 152 9.33 -3.74 5.10
N THR A 153 9.18 -4.83 4.34
CA THR A 153 7.97 -5.09 3.55
C THR A 153 6.75 -5.22 4.45
N LEU A 154 6.85 -5.98 5.55
CA LEU A 154 5.77 -6.08 6.54
C LEU A 154 5.42 -4.70 7.12
N VAL A 155 6.40 -3.91 7.56
CA VAL A 155 6.17 -2.58 8.13
C VAL A 155 5.58 -1.62 7.10
N HIS A 156 5.91 -1.74 5.81
CA HIS A 156 5.28 -0.99 4.73
C HIS A 156 3.79 -1.31 4.60
N GLU A 157 3.44 -2.60 4.50
CA GLU A 157 2.03 -3.04 4.44
C GLU A 157 1.26 -2.72 5.74
N GLU A 158 1.93 -2.77 6.88
CA GLU A 158 1.37 -2.41 8.19
C GLU A 158 1.10 -0.90 8.29
N VAL A 159 1.91 -0.04 7.66
CA VAL A 159 1.59 1.39 7.51
C VAL A 159 0.35 1.59 6.64
N HIS A 160 0.09 0.75 5.62
CA HIS A 160 -1.19 0.76 4.92
C HIS A 160 -2.36 0.26 5.80
N ALA A 161 -2.11 -0.63 6.77
CA ALA A 161 -3.08 -1.19 7.71
C ALA A 161 -3.57 -0.17 8.74
N ILE A 162 -2.67 0.63 9.28
CA ILE A 162 -2.99 1.68 10.25
C ILE A 162 -3.43 3.01 9.61
N SER A 163 -3.21 3.21 8.31
CA SER A 163 -3.72 4.38 7.59
C SER A 163 -5.22 4.27 7.29
N LYS A 164 -5.91 5.39 6.99
CA LYS A 164 -7.38 5.41 6.98
C LYS A 164 -8.01 4.42 6.00
N HIS A 165 -8.53 3.36 6.59
CA HIS A 165 -9.14 2.24 5.91
C HIS A 165 -10.65 2.41 5.76
N ILE A 166 -11.15 2.35 4.53
CA ILE A 166 -12.58 2.34 4.20
C ILE A 166 -12.83 1.32 3.09
N CYS A 167 -13.46 0.20 3.47
CA CYS A 167 -14.01 -0.82 2.58
C CYS A 167 -15.53 -0.62 2.43
N LYS A 168 -16.05 -0.58 1.20
CA LYS A 168 -17.48 -0.78 0.89
C LYS A 168 -17.60 -1.51 -0.42
N SER A 169 -18.46 -2.52 -0.53
CA SER A 169 -18.56 -3.43 -1.69
C SER A 169 -19.98 -3.77 -2.07
N LEU A 170 -20.21 -4.16 -3.33
CA LEU A 170 -21.39 -4.90 -3.81
C LEU A 170 -21.05 -5.61 -5.14
N TYR A 171 -21.95 -6.50 -5.59
CA TYR A 171 -21.73 -7.56 -6.58
C TYR A 171 -23.04 -7.97 -7.26
N GLU A 172 -22.94 -8.77 -8.31
CA GLU A 172 -24.06 -9.14 -9.19
C GLU A 172 -25.14 -10.01 -8.52
N GLN A 173 -26.41 -9.72 -8.80
CA GLN A 173 -27.53 -10.64 -8.58
C GLN A 173 -28.18 -10.98 -9.92
N ASN A 174 -27.85 -12.16 -10.47
CA ASN A 174 -28.44 -12.62 -11.71
C ASN A 174 -29.91 -13.02 -11.49
N VAL A 175 -30.82 -12.48 -12.29
CA VAL A 175 -32.22 -12.90 -12.36
C VAL A 175 -32.60 -12.87 -13.84
N ASP A 176 -33.10 -13.99 -14.36
CA ASP A 176 -33.63 -14.10 -15.73
C ASP A 176 -34.91 -13.27 -15.96
N LYS A 177 -35.32 -12.52 -14.92
CA LYS A 177 -36.30 -11.44 -14.96
C LYS A 177 -35.75 -10.29 -14.13
N TRP A 178 -34.62 -9.73 -14.58
CA TRP A 178 -33.97 -8.48 -14.14
C TRP A 178 -33.15 -8.67 -12.80
N THR A 179 -31.80 -8.58 -12.65
CA THR A 179 -30.72 -7.87 -13.41
C THR A 179 -29.78 -6.82 -12.69
N ASP A 180 -29.86 -6.51 -11.36
CA ASP A 180 -29.34 -5.26 -10.73
C ASP A 180 -28.03 -5.38 -9.92
N VAL A 181 -27.15 -4.37 -10.02
CA VAL A 181 -25.76 -4.46 -9.54
C VAL A 181 -25.23 -3.13 -9.02
N TRP A 182 -24.52 -3.18 -7.89
CA TRP A 182 -23.90 -2.04 -7.23
C TRP A 182 -22.45 -2.37 -6.83
N LEU A 183 -21.69 -1.36 -6.41
CA LEU A 183 -20.33 -1.19 -6.91
C LEU A 183 -19.46 -0.63 -5.70
N ARG A 184 -18.18 -1.05 -5.58
CA ARG A 184 -17.26 -1.06 -4.39
C ARG A 184 -16.32 0.16 -4.15
N VAL A 185 -16.53 0.99 -3.12
CA VAL A 185 -15.65 2.11 -2.72
C VAL A 185 -14.54 1.67 -1.74
N HIS A 186 -13.25 1.90 -2.07
CA HIS A 186 -12.08 1.45 -1.31
C HIS A 186 -11.03 2.58 -1.11
N GLN A 187 -10.60 2.85 0.13
CA GLN A 187 -9.53 3.81 0.45
C GLN A 187 -8.68 3.29 1.62
N SER A 188 -7.34 3.35 1.54
CA SER A 188 -6.46 2.97 2.66
C SER A 188 -5.70 4.15 3.29
N GLY A 189 -5.70 5.34 2.69
CA GLY A 189 -4.98 6.50 3.20
C GLY A 189 -5.18 7.69 2.28
N TYR A 190 -4.14 8.07 1.54
CA TYR A 190 -4.29 8.99 0.40
C TYR A 190 -4.81 8.29 -0.87
N ARG A 191 -4.65 6.96 -0.96
CA ARG A 191 -5.22 6.10 -2.00
C ARG A 191 -6.75 6.02 -1.89
N ARG A 192 -7.48 6.26 -2.99
CA ARG A 192 -8.97 6.16 -3.08
C ARG A 192 -9.44 5.53 -4.39
N ASN A 193 -10.49 4.72 -4.32
CA ASN A 193 -11.29 4.18 -5.42
C ASN A 193 -12.79 4.29 -5.06
N ASN A 194 -13.66 4.68 -5.99
CA ASN A 194 -15.12 4.83 -5.77
C ASN A 194 -15.93 4.31 -6.97
N ILE A 195 -17.02 3.56 -6.74
CA ILE A 195 -17.61 2.59 -7.70
C ILE A 195 -19.16 2.58 -7.37
N TYR A 196 -20.13 2.81 -8.31
CA TYR A 196 -21.60 3.13 -8.04
C TYR A 196 -22.78 2.44 -8.89
N LYS A 197 -24.03 2.96 -8.86
CA LYS A 197 -25.38 2.33 -9.17
C LYS A 197 -25.66 1.59 -10.52
N LYS A 198 -26.58 0.58 -10.46
CA LYS A 198 -27.58 0.21 -11.50
C LYS A 198 -29.04 0.18 -10.93
N GLN A 199 -30.07 0.44 -11.75
CA GLN A 199 -31.46 0.00 -11.47
C GLN A 199 -32.07 -0.73 -12.68
N LEU A 200 -33.08 -1.58 -12.44
CA LEU A 200 -33.52 -2.57 -13.41
C LEU A 200 -34.77 -2.32 -14.24
N ASN A 201 -35.95 -2.54 -13.63
CA ASN A 201 -37.25 -2.47 -14.28
C ASN A 201 -37.79 -1.03 -14.23
N ALA A 202 -37.13 -0.16 -13.46
CA ALA A 202 -37.29 1.28 -13.56
C ALA A 202 -36.39 1.74 -14.70
N GLU A 203 -36.98 2.34 -15.74
CA GLU A 203 -36.21 3.04 -16.77
C GLU A 203 -35.25 4.05 -16.09
N PHE A 204 -34.04 4.17 -16.64
CA PHE A 204 -32.91 4.90 -16.07
C PHE A 204 -33.17 6.43 -16.02
N TYR A 205 -34.05 6.88 -15.13
CA TYR A 205 -34.54 8.27 -15.12
C TYR A 205 -34.54 8.95 -13.75
N PRO A 206 -33.92 10.14 -13.67
CA PRO A 206 -32.51 10.25 -14.04
C PRO A 206 -31.70 10.91 -12.93
N ALA A 207 -30.50 10.40 -12.68
CA ALA A 207 -29.37 11.31 -12.53
C ALA A 207 -28.72 11.40 -13.91
N PRO A 208 -28.40 12.60 -14.44
CA PRO A 208 -27.64 12.69 -15.67
C PRO A 208 -26.35 11.87 -15.56
N LEU A 209 -25.80 11.48 -16.71
CA LEU A 209 -24.36 11.40 -16.88
C LEU A 209 -23.77 12.78 -16.52
N MET A 210 -23.55 13.05 -15.24
CA MET A 210 -22.69 14.15 -14.83
C MET A 210 -21.28 13.69 -15.15
N GLU A 211 -20.78 14.12 -16.31
CA GLU A 211 -19.43 13.89 -16.82
C GLU A 211 -18.40 13.80 -15.69
N SER A 212 -17.88 12.60 -15.48
CA SER A 212 -16.85 12.37 -14.47
C SER A 212 -15.87 11.27 -14.92
N GLU A 213 -15.27 11.49 -16.11
CA GLU A 213 -13.88 11.10 -16.43
C GLU A 213 -12.84 11.67 -15.42
N LYS A 214 -13.31 12.44 -14.45
CA LYS A 214 -12.61 13.00 -13.29
C LYS A 214 -13.50 12.54 -12.13
N PHE A 215 -13.13 11.61 -11.24
CA PHE A 215 -12.14 11.82 -10.20
C PHE A 215 -11.60 10.45 -9.69
N LEU A 216 -10.96 9.66 -10.56
CA LEU A 216 -9.91 8.73 -10.11
C LEU A 216 -8.68 9.54 -9.67
N LYS A 217 -8.84 10.36 -8.62
CA LYS A 217 -7.72 11.04 -7.96
C LYS A 217 -7.01 10.06 -7.06
N VAL A 218 -6.37 9.07 -7.67
CA VAL A 218 -5.57 8.10 -6.95
C VAL A 218 -4.20 8.73 -6.74
N PHE A 219 -4.00 9.34 -5.57
CA PHE A 219 -2.71 9.88 -5.17
C PHE A 219 -1.71 8.74 -4.86
N MET A 220 -1.55 7.75 -5.75
CA MET A 220 -0.73 6.55 -5.53
C MET A 220 0.70 6.90 -5.21
N VAL A 221 1.37 7.67 -6.07
CA VAL A 221 2.76 8.09 -5.86
C VAL A 221 2.95 8.82 -4.52
N LEU A 222 2.00 9.66 -4.10
CA LEU A 222 2.06 10.32 -2.80
C LEU A 222 1.73 9.36 -1.63
N ASN A 223 0.80 8.44 -1.82
CA ASN A 223 0.43 7.42 -0.83
C ASN A 223 1.64 6.52 -0.53
N GLU A 224 2.24 5.94 -1.56
CA GLU A 224 3.42 5.08 -1.43
C GLU A 224 4.63 5.87 -0.88
N ALA A 225 4.79 7.14 -1.26
CA ALA A 225 5.85 7.98 -0.70
C ALA A 225 5.70 8.19 0.82
N VAL A 226 4.49 8.50 1.29
CA VAL A 226 4.23 8.75 2.71
C VAL A 226 4.30 7.44 3.50
N VAL A 227 3.76 6.35 2.95
CA VAL A 227 3.79 5.01 3.54
C VAL A 227 5.23 4.53 3.70
N GLU A 228 6.02 4.55 2.62
CA GLU A 228 7.42 4.12 2.66
C GLU A 228 8.29 5.00 3.55
N LYS A 229 8.11 6.33 3.53
CA LYS A 229 8.88 7.23 4.40
C LYS A 229 8.60 6.94 5.87
N LEU A 230 7.33 6.75 6.24
CA LEU A 230 6.94 6.39 7.60
C LEU A 230 7.43 4.98 7.98
N ALA A 231 7.35 4.01 7.07
CA ALA A 231 7.84 2.65 7.29
C ALA A 231 9.35 2.63 7.59
N ARG A 232 10.16 3.42 6.87
CA ARG A 232 11.59 3.60 7.16
C ARG A 232 11.84 4.20 8.55
N GLU A 233 11.06 5.21 8.96
CA GLU A 233 11.18 5.82 10.29
C GLU A 233 10.81 4.85 11.42
N ILE A 234 9.78 4.02 11.22
CA ILE A 234 9.41 2.94 12.15
C ILE A 234 10.52 1.90 12.21
N MET A 235 11.06 1.49 11.05
CA MET A 235 12.13 0.50 10.97
C MET A 235 13.41 0.95 11.65
N LEU A 236 13.84 2.21 11.47
CA LEU A 236 15.00 2.75 12.18
C LEU A 236 14.80 2.67 13.71
N LYS A 237 13.64 3.11 14.23
CA LYS A 237 13.31 3.05 15.67
C LYS A 237 13.15 1.62 16.20
N TYR A 238 12.63 0.73 15.37
CA TYR A 238 12.57 -0.69 15.68
C TYR A 238 13.99 -1.25 15.84
N LEU A 239 14.88 -1.00 14.89
CA LEU A 239 16.23 -1.53 14.91
C LEU A 239 17.06 -0.99 16.08
N GLU A 240 17.01 0.33 16.36
CA GLU A 240 17.74 1.01 17.45
C GLU A 240 17.66 0.30 18.81
N ASN A 241 16.49 -0.27 19.13
CA ASN A 241 16.22 -0.89 20.44
C ASN A 241 15.77 -2.36 20.32
N SER A 242 16.10 -3.04 19.22
CA SER A 242 15.75 -4.46 19.01
C SER A 242 16.94 -5.35 19.30
N GLY A 243 16.69 -6.63 19.60
CA GLY A 243 17.74 -7.65 19.63
C GLY A 243 18.27 -8.05 18.24
N TRP A 244 18.03 -7.25 17.20
CA TRP A 244 18.42 -7.58 15.83
C TRP A 244 19.94 -7.46 15.64
N PRO A 245 20.59 -8.38 14.89
CA PRO A 245 22.02 -8.29 14.56
C PRO A 245 22.44 -6.90 14.07
N ARG A 246 23.36 -6.26 14.80
CA ARG A 246 23.80 -4.88 14.53
C ARG A 246 24.45 -4.73 13.15
N GLU A 247 25.15 -5.76 12.69
CA GLU A 247 25.77 -5.81 11.37
C GLU A 247 24.73 -5.64 10.26
N GLU A 248 23.65 -6.43 10.28
CA GLU A 248 22.53 -6.32 9.34
C GLU A 248 21.83 -4.95 9.46
N ALA A 249 21.48 -4.55 10.69
CA ALA A 249 20.77 -3.28 10.93
C ALA A 249 21.57 -2.06 10.43
N SER A 250 22.89 -2.08 10.55
CA SER A 250 23.76 -1.00 10.09
C SER A 250 23.73 -0.80 8.57
N VAL A 251 23.51 -1.85 7.78
CA VAL A 251 23.38 -1.76 6.31
C VAL A 251 22.10 -1.02 5.94
N PHE A 252 20.97 -1.34 6.60
CA PHE A 252 19.73 -0.62 6.38
C PHE A 252 19.83 0.85 6.79
N GLU A 253 20.39 1.14 7.97
CA GLU A 253 20.60 2.52 8.43
C GLU A 253 21.44 3.36 7.47
N GLU A 254 22.58 2.82 7.02
CA GLU A 254 23.47 3.44 6.04
C GLU A 254 22.76 3.64 4.70
N THR A 255 21.93 2.67 4.28
CA THR A 255 21.19 2.75 3.02
C THR A 255 20.10 3.83 3.08
N VAL A 256 19.34 3.93 4.16
CA VAL A 256 18.34 4.99 4.36
C VAL A 256 19.00 6.38 4.42
N LYS A 257 20.13 6.51 5.14
CA LYS A 257 20.82 7.80 5.35
C LYS A 257 21.59 8.29 4.12
N ASN A 258 22.35 7.41 3.47
CA ASN A 258 23.40 7.80 2.51
C ASN A 258 23.24 7.19 1.11
N LYS A 259 22.45 6.12 0.95
CA LYS A 259 22.36 5.36 -0.32
C LYS A 259 20.92 4.98 -0.65
N SER A 260 19.96 5.90 -0.50
CA SER A 260 18.52 5.55 -0.54
C SER A 260 17.99 5.04 -1.89
N LYS A 261 18.73 5.22 -2.99
CA LYS A 261 18.32 4.88 -4.37
C LYS A 261 17.87 3.42 -4.63
N PRO A 262 18.46 2.36 -4.01
CA PRO A 262 18.03 0.97 -4.21
C PRO A 262 16.82 0.56 -3.34
N LEU A 263 16.39 1.39 -2.38
CA LEU A 263 15.22 1.10 -1.56
C LEU A 263 13.93 1.11 -2.39
N SER A 264 12.95 0.31 -1.97
CA SER A 264 11.58 0.36 -2.48
C SER A 264 11.05 1.80 -2.43
N TYR A 265 10.33 2.24 -3.46
CA TYR A 265 9.72 3.57 -3.56
C TYR A 265 10.68 4.78 -3.30
N ALA A 266 11.99 4.63 -3.55
CA ALA A 266 12.96 5.70 -3.33
C ALA A 266 12.68 7.01 -4.09
N ARG A 267 11.98 6.95 -5.23
CA ARG A 267 11.70 8.13 -6.08
C ARG A 267 10.45 8.87 -5.60
N GLU A 268 9.47 8.11 -5.15
CA GLU A 268 8.24 8.54 -4.52
C GLU A 268 8.59 9.29 -3.22
N VAL A 269 9.44 8.72 -2.37
CA VAL A 269 9.96 9.38 -1.17
C VAL A 269 10.74 10.66 -1.52
N TYR A 270 11.59 10.64 -2.55
CA TYR A 270 12.31 11.84 -2.99
C TYR A 270 11.37 12.97 -3.46
N LEU A 271 10.31 12.63 -4.19
CA LEU A 271 9.26 13.58 -4.58
C LEU A 271 8.58 14.19 -3.34
N LEU A 272 8.21 13.37 -2.37
CA LEU A 272 7.59 13.82 -1.12
C LEU A 272 8.52 14.74 -0.33
N GLU A 273 9.80 14.42 -0.22
CA GLU A 273 10.79 15.27 0.47
C GLU A 273 10.96 16.63 -0.22
N ALA A 274 10.96 16.67 -1.55
CA ALA A 274 10.91 17.92 -2.30
C ALA A 274 9.63 18.74 -2.05
N ILE A 275 8.46 18.07 -1.98
CA ILE A 275 7.17 18.71 -1.66
C ILE A 275 7.19 19.27 -0.23
N ILE A 276 7.68 18.50 0.75
CA ILE A 276 7.83 18.89 2.16
C ILE A 276 8.74 20.12 2.28
N LYS A 277 9.94 20.07 1.66
CA LYS A 277 10.91 21.16 1.65
C LYS A 277 10.34 22.46 1.06
N LYS A 278 9.62 22.35 -0.06
CA LYS A 278 8.98 23.50 -0.69
C LYS A 278 7.82 24.08 0.14
N LEU A 279 6.99 23.23 0.74
CA LEU A 279 5.93 23.66 1.66
C LEU A 279 6.51 24.30 2.93
N SER A 280 7.56 23.74 3.51
CA SER A 280 8.34 24.29 4.64
C SER A 280 8.78 25.73 4.35
N GLN A 281 9.50 25.93 3.24
CA GLN A 281 9.97 27.25 2.79
C GLN A 281 8.84 28.27 2.58
N LYS A 282 7.71 27.83 1.99
CA LYS A 282 6.59 28.74 1.67
C LYS A 282 5.68 29.05 2.86
N THR A 283 5.52 28.12 3.79
CA THR A 283 4.67 28.27 4.98
C THR A 283 5.42 28.75 6.22
N LYS A 284 6.76 28.78 6.19
CA LYS A 284 7.65 29.05 7.33
C LYS A 284 7.44 28.09 8.51
N LYS A 285 7.06 26.85 8.20
CA LYS A 285 7.00 25.72 9.14
C LYS A 285 8.26 24.86 8.95
N SER A 286 8.68 24.11 9.98
CA SER A 286 9.78 23.15 9.80
C SER A 286 9.35 22.01 8.86
N GLU A 287 10.32 21.39 8.18
CA GLU A 287 10.07 20.20 7.36
C GLU A 287 9.40 19.10 8.19
N GLU A 288 9.82 18.91 9.44
CA GLU A 288 9.17 18.03 10.40
C GLU A 288 7.70 18.38 10.67
N SER A 289 7.37 19.67 10.85
CA SER A 289 5.97 20.10 11.04
C SER A 289 5.10 19.79 9.81
N VAL A 290 5.67 19.91 8.62
CA VAL A 290 4.99 19.58 7.35
C VAL A 290 4.87 18.06 7.19
N TRP A 291 5.89 17.30 7.60
CA TRP A 291 5.87 15.85 7.59
C TRP A 291 4.80 15.27 8.52
N GLN A 292 4.69 15.76 9.77
CA GLN A 292 3.62 15.34 10.69
C GLN A 292 2.22 15.66 10.13
N ILE A 293 2.04 16.68 9.28
CA ILE A 293 0.77 16.93 8.57
C ILE A 293 0.49 15.86 7.50
N PHE A 294 1.51 15.36 6.81
CA PHE A 294 1.33 14.24 5.87
C PHE A 294 1.03 12.91 6.58
N ILE A 295 1.67 12.63 7.72
CA ILE A 295 1.30 11.47 8.53
C ILE A 295 -0.15 11.62 9.01
N LYS A 296 -0.52 12.77 9.59
CA LYS A 296 -1.89 13.05 10.02
C LYS A 296 -2.89 12.82 8.89
N GLY A 297 -2.65 13.38 7.71
CA GLY A 297 -3.54 13.24 6.57
C GLY A 297 -3.60 11.83 5.97
N LEU A 298 -2.57 11.00 6.17
CA LEU A 298 -2.60 9.57 5.86
C LEU A 298 -3.54 8.82 6.82
N LEU A 299 -3.39 9.05 8.12
CA LEU A 299 -4.17 8.39 9.18
C LEU A 299 -5.63 8.86 9.25
N GLU A 300 -5.90 10.14 8.96
CA GLU A 300 -7.25 10.71 8.85
C GLU A 300 -7.83 10.59 7.42
N GLY A 301 -7.05 10.07 6.46
CA GLY A 301 -7.37 9.93 5.03
C GLY A 301 -8.00 11.19 4.45
N GLU A 302 -7.17 12.21 4.36
CA GLU A 302 -7.50 13.57 3.95
C GLU A 302 -7.99 13.66 2.49
N LYS A 303 -8.80 14.68 2.21
CA LYS A 303 -9.44 15.00 0.93
C LYS A 303 -8.80 16.27 0.35
N PHE A 304 -7.71 16.12 -0.40
CA PHE A 304 -7.05 17.24 -1.12
C PHE A 304 -7.96 17.97 -2.13
N ASP A 305 -9.14 17.43 -2.44
CA ASP A 305 -10.16 18.08 -3.26
C ASP A 305 -11.05 19.07 -2.49
N ARG A 306 -11.07 19.04 -1.14
CA ARG A 306 -11.74 20.04 -0.30
C ARG A 306 -11.18 21.46 -0.55
N PRO A 307 -11.98 22.53 -0.40
CA PRO A 307 -11.56 23.88 -0.81
C PRO A 307 -10.40 24.50 -0.01
N GLU A 308 -10.19 24.13 1.26
CA GLU A 308 -9.17 24.77 2.11
C GLU A 308 -7.79 24.15 1.87
N GLU A 309 -7.76 22.83 1.88
CA GLU A 309 -6.63 21.96 1.57
C GLU A 309 -6.14 22.23 0.14
N ARG A 310 -7.06 22.31 -0.83
CA ARG A 310 -6.74 22.65 -2.22
C ARG A 310 -6.03 24.00 -2.31
N LYS A 311 -6.56 25.06 -1.68
CA LYS A 311 -5.96 26.41 -1.69
C LYS A 311 -4.51 26.42 -1.19
N ILE A 312 -4.15 25.56 -0.24
CA ILE A 312 -2.76 25.43 0.23
C ILE A 312 -1.84 25.00 -0.91
N PHE A 313 -2.22 23.97 -1.68
CA PHE A 313 -1.41 23.51 -2.81
C PHE A 313 -1.45 24.48 -3.99
N GLU A 314 -2.60 25.06 -4.32
CA GLU A 314 -2.74 26.04 -5.41
C GLU A 314 -1.85 27.28 -5.19
N LYS A 315 -1.80 27.79 -3.95
CA LYS A 315 -0.97 28.93 -3.55
C LYS A 315 0.53 28.65 -3.59
N ASN A 316 0.94 27.40 -3.34
CA ASN A 316 2.36 27.04 -3.18
C ASN A 316 3.00 26.39 -4.42
N PHE A 317 2.18 25.86 -5.33
CA PHE A 317 2.61 25.17 -6.55
C PHE A 317 1.94 25.76 -7.80
N SER A 318 0.71 25.35 -8.11
CA SER A 318 -0.15 25.91 -9.15
C SER A 318 -1.59 25.36 -9.00
N PRO A 319 -2.60 25.97 -9.66
CA PRO A 319 -3.95 25.40 -9.77
C PRO A 319 -4.03 23.96 -10.29
N ASN A 320 -3.06 23.53 -11.10
CA ASN A 320 -3.04 22.19 -11.71
C ASN A 320 -2.27 21.15 -10.88
N PHE A 321 -1.51 21.55 -9.85
CA PHE A 321 -0.59 20.66 -9.13
C PHE A 321 -1.27 19.38 -8.61
N LEU A 322 -2.38 19.52 -7.88
CA LEU A 322 -3.11 18.38 -7.31
C LEU A 322 -3.86 17.53 -8.35
N LYS A 323 -3.99 17.99 -9.60
CA LYS A 323 -4.55 17.21 -10.71
C LYS A 323 -3.44 16.42 -11.41
N GLU A 324 -2.27 17.03 -11.58
CA GLU A 324 -1.12 16.36 -12.19
C GLU A 324 -0.51 15.33 -11.23
N LEU A 325 -0.41 15.65 -9.92
CA LEU A 325 0.06 14.72 -8.89
C LEU A 325 -0.84 13.49 -8.74
N SER A 326 -2.16 13.65 -8.91
CA SER A 326 -3.12 12.55 -8.84
C SER A 326 -3.14 11.63 -10.07
N ASN A 327 -2.36 11.97 -11.11
CA ASN A 327 -2.22 11.19 -12.33
C ASN A 327 -0.89 10.43 -12.38
N LEU A 328 0.04 10.67 -11.46
CA LEU A 328 1.31 9.94 -11.40
C LEU A 328 1.08 8.50 -10.93
N SER A 329 1.70 7.54 -11.61
CA SER A 329 1.58 6.11 -11.34
C SER A 329 2.89 5.54 -10.78
N THR A 330 2.80 4.67 -9.77
CA THR A 330 3.95 3.90 -9.24
C THR A 330 4.24 2.65 -10.06
N TRP A 331 3.24 2.19 -10.82
CA TRP A 331 3.33 1.04 -11.71
C TRP A 331 3.35 1.49 -13.16
N PRO A 332 4.10 0.81 -14.06
CA PRO A 332 3.71 0.80 -15.46
C PRO A 332 2.25 0.35 -15.53
N SER A 333 1.36 1.21 -16.02
CA SER A 333 -0.01 0.80 -16.30
C SER A 333 0.01 -0.29 -17.37
N TRP A 334 -1.08 -1.03 -17.55
CA TRP A 334 -1.19 -2.01 -18.64
C TRP A 334 -1.02 -1.39 -20.05
N HIS A 335 -0.95 -0.05 -20.14
CA HIS A 335 -0.70 0.72 -21.36
C HIS A 335 0.60 1.54 -21.37
N SER A 336 1.38 1.60 -20.27
CA SER A 336 2.61 2.40 -20.19
C SER A 336 3.83 1.58 -19.77
N LYS A 337 4.99 1.87 -20.36
CA LYS A 337 6.26 1.19 -20.06
C LYS A 337 6.92 1.81 -18.83
N ARG A 338 7.70 1.00 -18.08
CA ARG A 338 8.45 1.44 -16.88
C ARG A 338 9.37 2.65 -17.11
N HIS A 339 9.76 2.95 -18.35
CA HIS A 339 10.53 4.15 -18.69
C HIS A 339 9.68 5.43 -18.75
N GLU A 340 8.42 5.33 -19.18
CA GLU A 340 7.54 6.49 -19.37
C GLU A 340 7.20 7.14 -18.03
N SER A 341 6.90 6.34 -16.99
CA SER A 341 6.66 6.86 -15.63
C SER A 341 7.88 7.53 -14.98
N ILE A 342 9.11 7.26 -15.46
CA ILE A 342 10.32 7.94 -14.98
C ILE A 342 10.38 9.37 -15.54
N GLU A 343 10.14 9.51 -16.85
CA GLU A 343 10.20 10.81 -17.52
C GLU A 343 8.97 11.66 -17.17
N GLU A 344 7.80 11.05 -16.94
CA GLU A 344 6.63 11.72 -16.35
C GLU A 344 6.95 12.33 -14.98
N LEU A 345 7.56 11.54 -14.07
CA LEU A 345 7.94 12.01 -12.74
C LEU A 345 8.99 13.14 -12.81
N LYS A 346 10.02 13.00 -13.64
CA LYS A 346 11.02 14.07 -13.87
C LYS A 346 10.38 15.34 -14.39
N ALA A 347 9.58 15.25 -15.46
CA ALA A 347 8.92 16.39 -16.07
C ALA A 347 7.92 17.07 -15.11
N PHE A 348 7.29 16.30 -14.22
CA PHE A 348 6.50 16.82 -13.11
C PHE A 348 7.37 17.61 -12.12
N MET A 349 8.48 17.03 -11.66
CA MET A 349 9.39 17.68 -10.71
C MET A 349 10.00 18.98 -11.27
N GLU A 350 10.49 18.95 -12.52
CA GLU A 350 11.02 20.12 -13.22
C GLU A 350 9.98 21.24 -13.34
N ARG A 351 8.77 20.91 -13.81
CA ARG A 351 7.64 21.86 -13.95
C ARG A 351 7.31 22.55 -12.63
N TYR A 352 7.33 21.79 -11.53
CA TYR A 352 7.02 22.31 -10.20
C TYR A 352 8.22 22.80 -9.41
N LYS A 353 9.44 22.76 -9.95
CA LYS A 353 10.68 23.13 -9.24
C LYS A 353 10.76 22.41 -7.88
N LEU A 354 10.67 21.09 -7.94
CA LEU A 354 10.81 20.13 -6.85
C LEU A 354 12.21 19.50 -6.91
#